data_AF-A0A3D2BLH1-F1
#
_entry.id   AF-A0A3D2BLH1-F1
#
_cell.length_a   1.000
_cell.length_b   1.000
_cell.length_c   1.000
_cell.angle_alpha   90.00
_cell.angle_beta   90.00
_cell.angle_gamma   90.00
#
_symmetry.space_group_name_H-M   'P 1'
#
loop_
_entity.id
_entity.type
_entity.pdbx_description
1 polymer ?
#
loop_
_entity_poly.entity_id
_entity_poly.type
_entity_poly.pdbx_seq_one_letter_code
_entity_poly.pdbx_strand_id
1 'polypeptide(L)'
;MTWMLDMKNKSEKISYNSFLPSHLAILKTPPSYLVVSVAVSISIGILIAIIWSYIGKLDIQATAQGKLIVSGRTQLIQAFELSRLQHIHVADGQTVKQGDALLSVKVLGIDQDILSLNYQQNFQISEKLIHYALLNEQPIEALQSFVQLNIQEKERAIQSYQSIKKEYNSLRNEIDNEIELNRVSYQARKSELKDINFLIINIKKRLDAYHALNQKQ
;
A
#
# COMPACT_ATOMS: atom_id res chain seq x y z
N MET A 1 -3.40 37.67 86.21
CA MET A 1 -2.60 37.09 87.31
C MET A 1 -3.21 37.58 88.64
N THR A 2 -4.49 37.32 88.85
CA THR A 2 -5.32 38.04 89.85
C THR A 2 -6.39 37.11 90.45
N TRP A 3 -6.06 35.83 90.64
CA TRP A 3 -6.99 34.81 91.16
C TRP A 3 -6.31 33.85 92.17
N MET A 4 -5.14 34.21 92.71
CA MET A 4 -4.34 33.33 93.57
C MET A 4 -4.20 33.81 95.02
N LEU A 5 -4.90 34.88 95.42
CA LEU A 5 -4.74 35.52 96.74
C LEU A 5 -5.97 35.45 97.66
N ASP A 6 -7.06 34.78 97.26
CA ASP A 6 -8.30 34.70 98.07
C ASP A 6 -8.59 33.30 98.66
N MET A 7 -7.55 32.49 98.87
CA MET A 7 -7.68 31.14 99.46
C MET A 7 -6.87 30.96 100.76
N LYS A 8 -6.69 32.02 101.55
CA LYS A 8 -6.01 31.91 102.85
C LYS A 8 -6.66 32.74 103.95
N ASN A 9 -7.98 32.84 103.98
CA ASN A 9 -8.68 33.33 105.18
C ASN A 9 -10.09 32.74 105.33
N LYS A 10 -10.20 31.41 105.39
CA LYS A 10 -11.44 30.72 105.78
C LYS A 10 -11.16 29.41 106.53
N SER A 11 -10.18 29.43 107.43
CA SER A 11 -10.07 28.42 108.48
C SER A 11 -10.57 29.03 109.78
N GLU A 12 -11.86 28.83 110.07
CA GLU A 12 -12.53 28.84 111.39
C GLU A 12 -13.98 29.30 111.24
N LYS A 13 -14.83 28.42 110.71
CA LYS A 13 -16.23 28.36 111.12
C LYS A 13 -16.59 26.90 111.33
N ILE A 14 -16.41 26.47 112.58
CA ILE A 14 -16.97 25.23 113.09
C ILE A 14 -18.49 25.27 112.86
N SER A 15 -18.94 24.29 112.09
CA SER A 15 -20.23 23.61 112.09
C SER A 15 -21.41 24.30 112.80
N TYR A 16 -22.27 24.97 112.03
CA TYR A 16 -23.69 25.16 112.35
C TYR A 16 -24.64 24.64 111.26
N ASN A 17 -24.11 24.14 110.12
CA ASN A 17 -24.92 23.72 108.97
C ASN A 17 -25.23 22.22 108.91
N SER A 18 -24.73 21.38 109.81
CA SER A 18 -24.94 19.91 109.72
C SER A 18 -26.29 19.42 110.26
N PHE A 19 -27.18 20.32 110.68
CA PHE A 19 -28.50 19.98 111.26
C PHE A 19 -29.67 20.72 110.59
N LEU A 20 -29.55 21.06 109.31
CA LEU A 20 -30.69 21.55 108.51
C LEU A 20 -31.35 20.35 107.79
N PRO A 21 -32.69 20.24 107.79
CA PRO A 21 -33.37 19.16 107.09
C PRO A 21 -33.01 19.17 105.60
N SER A 22 -32.82 17.99 105.01
CA SER A 22 -32.20 17.76 103.69
C SER A 22 -32.75 18.62 102.53
N HIS A 23 -34.02 19.00 102.59
CA HIS A 23 -34.66 19.87 101.59
C HIS A 23 -34.16 21.33 101.63
N LEU A 24 -33.76 21.86 102.79
CA LEU A 24 -33.27 23.24 102.94
C LEU A 24 -31.75 23.36 102.73
N ALA A 25 -30.99 22.27 102.87
CA ALA A 25 -29.54 22.26 102.68
C ALA A 25 -29.15 22.49 101.20
N ILE A 26 -29.89 21.88 100.27
CA ILE A 26 -29.64 21.97 98.81
C ILE A 26 -29.78 23.41 98.29
N LEU A 27 -30.65 24.22 98.90
CA LEU A 27 -30.89 25.62 98.53
C LEU A 27 -29.81 26.58 99.04
N LYS A 28 -29.07 26.23 100.09
CA LYS A 28 -28.09 27.12 100.76
C LYS A 28 -26.63 26.72 100.57
N THR A 29 -26.33 25.52 100.06
CA THR A 29 -24.96 25.17 99.68
C THR A 29 -24.63 25.71 98.30
N PRO A 30 -23.63 26.60 98.16
CA PRO A 30 -23.15 26.98 96.84
C PRO A 30 -22.69 25.73 96.09
N PRO A 31 -22.94 25.62 94.77
CA PRO A 31 -22.51 24.47 94.00
C PRO A 31 -21.00 24.28 94.15
N SER A 32 -20.58 23.03 94.37
CA SER A 32 -19.17 22.69 94.57
C SER A 32 -18.33 23.17 93.39
N TYR A 33 -17.23 23.87 93.68
CA TYR A 33 -16.31 24.42 92.69
C TYR A 33 -15.81 23.38 91.68
N LEU A 34 -15.71 22.11 92.08
CA LEU A 34 -15.31 21.00 91.21
C LEU A 34 -16.35 20.71 90.13
N VAL A 35 -17.63 20.73 90.47
CA VAL A 35 -18.72 20.43 89.52
C VAL A 35 -18.82 21.51 88.45
N VAL A 36 -18.70 22.77 88.85
CA VAL A 36 -18.71 23.91 87.91
C VAL A 36 -17.47 23.87 87.00
N SER A 37 -16.30 23.55 87.55
CA SER A 37 -15.06 23.46 86.76
C SER A 37 -15.11 22.36 85.71
N VAL A 38 -15.68 21.19 86.04
CA VAL A 38 -15.86 20.07 85.09
C VAL A 38 -16.85 20.44 83.98
N ALA A 39 -17.98 21.06 84.32
CA ALA A 39 -18.97 21.50 83.34
C ALA A 39 -18.40 22.52 82.34
N VAL A 40 -17.62 23.49 82.83
CA VAL A 40 -16.94 24.49 81.98
C VAL A 40 -15.88 23.85 81.09
N SER A 41 -15.10 22.90 81.62
CA SER A 41 -14.08 22.16 80.86
C SER A 41 -14.68 21.35 79.70
N ILE A 42 -15.81 20.67 79.94
CA ILE A 42 -16.52 19.94 78.87
C ILE A 42 -17.04 20.92 77.81
N SER A 43 -17.63 22.04 78.25
CA SER A 43 -18.17 23.05 77.34
C SER A 43 -17.09 23.69 76.47
N ILE A 44 -15.92 24.01 77.05
CA ILE A 44 -14.78 24.55 76.28
C ILE A 44 -14.23 23.51 75.29
N GLY A 45 -14.16 22.23 75.68
CA GLY A 45 -13.71 21.15 74.81
C GLY A 45 -14.59 20.98 73.58
N ILE A 46 -15.92 21.09 73.75
CA ILE A 46 -16.88 21.05 72.64
C ILE A 46 -16.69 22.25 71.72
N LEU A 47 -16.53 23.46 72.27
CA LEU A 47 -16.28 24.66 71.46
C LEU A 47 -15.00 24.54 70.63
N ILE A 48 -13.93 24.01 71.23
CA ILE A 48 -12.66 23.74 70.54
C ILE A 48 -12.85 22.72 69.42
N ALA A 49 -13.61 21.64 69.65
CA ALA A 49 -13.88 20.63 68.62
C ALA A 49 -14.67 21.21 67.43
N ILE A 50 -15.65 22.08 67.68
CA ILE A 50 -16.42 22.77 66.63
C ILE A 50 -15.51 23.70 65.82
N ILE A 51 -14.71 24.52 66.51
CA ILE A 51 -13.75 25.43 65.88
C ILE A 51 -12.74 24.64 65.04
N TRP A 52 -12.23 23.52 65.57
CA TRP A 52 -11.29 22.67 64.88
C TRP A 52 -11.92 21.99 63.65
N SER A 53 -13.16 21.51 63.75
CA SER A 53 -13.90 20.94 62.61
C SER A 53 -14.20 21.98 61.52
N TYR A 54 -14.36 23.25 61.87
CA TYR A 54 -14.56 24.32 60.90
C TYR A 54 -13.27 24.68 60.16
N ILE A 55 -12.12 24.66 60.86
CA ILE A 55 -10.81 25.02 60.29
C ILE A 55 -10.15 23.85 59.56
N GLY A 56 -10.44 22.61 59.97
CA GLY A 56 -9.84 21.40 59.44
C GLY A 56 -10.18 21.17 57.96
N LYS A 57 -9.17 21.20 57.09
CA LYS A 57 -9.29 20.78 55.69
C LYS A 57 -8.99 19.29 55.60
N LEU A 58 -9.98 18.50 55.23
CA LEU A 58 -9.82 17.08 54.93
C LEU A 58 -9.27 16.96 53.50
N ASP A 59 -8.00 16.61 53.38
CA ASP A 59 -7.37 16.40 52.07
C ASP A 59 -7.75 15.01 51.56
N ILE A 60 -8.76 14.94 50.69
CA ILE A 60 -9.23 13.70 50.10
C ILE A 60 -8.40 13.44 48.84
N GLN A 61 -7.43 12.53 48.95
CA GLN A 61 -6.70 12.02 47.80
C GLN A 61 -7.47 10.85 47.18
N ALA A 62 -8.20 11.13 46.09
CA ALA A 62 -8.83 10.11 45.26
C ALA A 62 -7.85 9.67 44.15
N THR A 63 -7.32 8.46 44.25
CA THR A 63 -6.47 7.89 43.21
C THR A 63 -7.35 7.41 42.04
N ALA A 64 -7.40 8.18 40.96
CA ALA A 64 -8.10 7.81 39.72
C ALA A 64 -7.13 7.12 38.74
N GLN A 65 -7.50 5.94 38.23
CA GLN A 65 -6.75 5.28 37.16
C GLN A 65 -7.16 5.88 35.80
N GLY A 66 -6.39 6.85 35.32
CA GLY A 66 -6.50 7.38 33.96
C GLY A 66 -5.47 6.75 33.04
N LYS A 67 -5.86 6.37 31.81
CA LYS A 67 -4.91 6.01 30.75
C LYS A 67 -4.71 7.22 29.84
N LEU A 68 -3.48 7.73 29.77
CA LEU A 68 -3.13 8.81 28.84
C LEU A 68 -3.05 8.21 27.43
N ILE A 69 -4.05 8.50 26.60
CA ILE A 69 -4.08 8.08 25.20
C ILE A 69 -3.62 9.29 24.38
N VAL A 70 -2.46 9.17 23.74
CA VAL A 70 -1.96 10.21 22.84
C VAL A 70 -2.91 10.25 21.65
N SER A 71 -3.69 11.32 21.49
CA SER A 71 -4.66 11.49 20.38
C SER A 71 -3.97 11.74 19.03
N GLY A 72 -2.63 11.77 19.01
CA GLY A 72 -1.85 11.75 17.77
C GLY A 72 -2.21 10.50 16.98
N ARG A 73 -2.73 10.68 15.77
CA ARG A 73 -3.06 9.59 14.86
C ARG A 73 -1.81 8.78 14.55
N THR A 74 -1.57 7.71 15.29
CA THR A 74 -0.49 6.77 14.98
C THR A 74 -0.82 6.07 13.67
N GLN A 75 -0.13 6.46 12.60
CA GLN A 75 -0.23 5.82 11.30
C GLN A 75 1.00 4.92 11.11
N LEU A 76 0.77 3.64 10.82
CA LEU A 76 1.84 2.73 10.45
C LEU A 76 2.30 3.07 9.03
N ILE A 77 3.57 3.45 8.89
CA ILE A 77 4.18 3.75 7.59
C ILE A 77 4.87 2.47 7.12
N GLN A 78 4.33 1.88 6.05
CA GLN A 78 4.83 0.64 5.46
C GLN A 78 5.07 0.82 3.96
N ALA A 79 6.03 0.07 3.40
CA ALA A 79 6.22 0.04 1.96
C ALA A 79 4.99 -0.58 1.27
N PHE A 80 4.59 -0.02 0.14
CA PHE A 80 3.45 -0.52 -0.66
C PHE A 80 3.79 -1.84 -1.36
N GLU A 81 5.02 -1.97 -1.83
CA GLU A 81 5.55 -3.15 -2.52
C GLU A 81 6.57 -3.89 -1.66
N LEU A 82 6.76 -5.19 -1.93
CA LEU A 82 7.84 -5.99 -1.36
C LEU A 82 9.22 -5.40 -1.72
N SER A 83 9.84 -4.76 -0.73
CA SER A 83 11.02 -3.93 -0.95
C SER A 83 12.11 -4.19 0.10
N ARG A 84 13.37 -4.05 -0.31
CA ARG A 84 14.52 -4.08 0.59
C ARG A 84 14.75 -2.67 1.16
N LEU A 85 14.81 -2.56 2.48
CA LEU A 85 15.14 -1.32 3.17
C LEU A 85 16.59 -0.92 2.88
N GLN A 86 16.81 0.31 2.43
CA GLN A 86 18.15 0.85 2.14
C GLN A 86 18.60 1.82 3.23
N HIS A 87 17.80 2.86 3.48
CA HIS A 87 18.13 3.91 4.44
C HIS A 87 16.89 4.38 5.18
N ILE A 88 17.09 4.71 6.46
CA ILE A 88 16.11 5.39 7.31
C ILE A 88 16.62 6.83 7.47
N HIS A 89 15.82 7.80 7.07
CA HIS A 89 16.22 9.22 7.04
C HIS A 89 15.74 10.01 8.26
N VAL A 90 15.11 9.32 9.22
CA VAL A 90 14.47 9.92 10.38
C VAL A 90 14.99 9.31 11.68
N ALA A 91 15.04 10.15 12.70
CA ALA A 91 15.33 9.75 14.08
C ALA A 91 14.07 9.76 14.94
N ASP A 92 14.11 9.04 16.07
CA ASP A 92 13.00 8.99 17.01
C ASP A 92 12.66 10.39 17.57
N GLY A 93 11.38 10.74 17.56
CA GLY A 93 10.89 12.04 18.03
C GLY A 93 11.09 13.20 17.05
N GLN A 94 11.65 12.95 15.86
CA GLN A 94 11.78 13.97 14.81
C GLN A 94 10.42 14.39 14.25
N THR A 95 10.19 15.70 14.17
CA THR A 95 8.99 16.24 13.51
C THR A 95 9.18 16.22 11.99
N VAL A 96 8.25 15.62 11.26
CA VAL A 96 8.28 15.47 9.80
C VAL A 96 7.04 16.06 9.16
N LYS A 97 7.15 16.54 7.93
CA LYS A 97 6.04 17.08 7.14
C LYS A 97 5.61 16.08 6.07
N GLN A 98 4.42 16.31 5.51
CA GLN A 98 3.92 15.51 4.39
C GLN A 98 4.86 15.66 3.18
N GLY A 99 5.27 14.53 2.60
CA GLY A 99 6.16 14.48 1.44
C GLY A 99 7.64 14.32 1.79
N ASP A 100 8.02 14.40 3.06
CA ASP A 100 9.40 14.15 3.48
C ASP A 100 9.77 12.67 3.26
N ALA A 101 10.96 12.43 2.70
CA ALA A 101 11.46 11.07 2.49
C ALA A 101 11.88 10.47 3.84
N LEU A 102 11.05 9.57 4.39
CA LEU A 102 11.32 8.93 5.68
C LEU A 102 12.17 7.66 5.52
N LEU A 103 11.92 6.91 4.45
CA LEU A 103 12.49 5.60 4.18
C LEU A 103 12.87 5.54 2.69
N SER A 104 14.11 5.14 2.39
CA SER A 104 14.49 4.71 1.06
C SER A 104 14.41 3.20 0.99
N VAL A 105 13.60 2.70 0.06
CA VAL A 105 13.41 1.29 -0.20
C VAL A 105 13.72 0.98 -1.66
N LYS A 106 14.31 -0.18 -1.93
CA LYS A 106 14.49 -0.70 -3.28
C LYS A 106 13.53 -1.86 -3.50
N VAL A 107 12.58 -1.65 -4.41
CA VAL A 107 11.65 -2.71 -4.83
C VAL A 107 12.42 -3.80 -5.56
N LEU A 108 12.07 -5.05 -5.29
CA LEU A 108 12.68 -6.20 -5.97
C LEU A 108 11.99 -6.39 -7.33
N GLY A 109 12.76 -6.62 -8.39
CA GLY A 109 12.21 -6.97 -9.72
C GLY A 109 11.93 -5.78 -10.65
N ILE A 110 11.65 -4.57 -10.15
CA ILE A 110 11.34 -3.40 -10.99
C ILE A 110 12.44 -3.11 -12.04
N ASP A 111 13.72 -3.26 -11.66
CA ASP A 111 14.83 -3.05 -12.60
C ASP A 111 14.75 -4.02 -13.80
N GLN A 112 14.37 -5.28 -13.56
CA GLN A 112 14.22 -6.29 -14.62
C GLN A 112 12.98 -6.01 -15.47
N ASP A 113 11.88 -5.59 -14.84
CA ASP A 113 10.66 -5.22 -15.55
C ASP A 113 10.91 -4.03 -16.48
N ILE A 114 11.57 -2.97 -15.98
CA ILE A 114 11.96 -1.81 -16.78
C ILE A 114 12.85 -2.22 -17.95
N LEU A 115 13.84 -3.09 -17.72
CA LEU A 115 14.70 -3.59 -18.78
C LEU A 115 13.89 -4.36 -19.83
N SER A 116 13.03 -5.30 -19.42
CA SER A 116 12.21 -6.09 -20.34
C SER A 116 11.23 -5.23 -21.15
N LEU A 117 10.63 -4.21 -20.53
CA LEU A 117 9.74 -3.26 -21.18
C LEU A 117 10.47 -2.41 -22.22
N ASN A 118 11.68 -1.92 -21.90
CA ASN A 118 12.51 -1.20 -22.86
C ASN A 118 12.91 -2.10 -24.04
N TYR A 119 13.30 -3.35 -23.78
CA TYR A 119 13.59 -4.31 -24.86
C TYR A 119 12.38 -4.54 -25.76
N GLN A 120 11.19 -4.75 -25.17
CA GLN A 120 9.96 -4.94 -25.92
C GLN A 120 9.61 -3.70 -26.74
N GLN A 121 9.74 -2.51 -26.17
CA GLN A 121 9.48 -1.25 -26.87
C GLN A 121 10.43 -1.05 -28.04
N ASN A 122 11.73 -1.27 -27.84
CA ASN A 122 12.74 -1.10 -28.89
C ASN A 122 12.57 -2.13 -30.01
N PHE A 123 12.20 -3.36 -29.67
CA PHE A 123 11.84 -4.39 -30.65
C PHE A 123 10.66 -3.94 -31.52
N GLN A 124 9.57 -3.47 -30.90
CA GLN A 124 8.37 -3.01 -31.62
C GLN A 124 8.65 -1.80 -32.52
N ILE A 125 9.48 -0.86 -32.06
CA ILE A 125 9.94 0.27 -32.86
C ILE A 125 10.72 -0.24 -34.07
N SER A 126 11.67 -1.15 -33.85
CA SER A 126 12.51 -1.71 -34.92
C SER A 126 11.67 -2.45 -35.97
N GLU A 127 10.73 -3.29 -35.54
CA GLU A 127 9.79 -3.99 -36.43
C GLU A 127 9.02 -3.02 -37.32
N LYS A 128 8.39 -2.00 -36.72
CA LYS A 128 7.64 -1.00 -37.48
C LYS A 128 8.49 -0.28 -38.53
N LEU A 129 9.75 0.02 -38.19
CA LEU A 129 10.68 0.65 -39.12
C LEU A 129 11.04 -0.28 -40.28
N ILE A 130 11.31 -1.55 -39.99
CA ILE A 130 11.60 -2.55 -41.01
C ILE A 130 10.42 -2.70 -41.97
N HIS A 131 9.21 -2.89 -41.45
CA HIS A 131 8.00 -3.04 -42.29
C HIS A 131 7.72 -1.80 -43.11
N TYR A 132 7.88 -0.61 -42.54
CA TYR A 132 7.71 0.64 -43.28
C TYR A 132 8.76 0.81 -44.38
N ALA A 133 10.03 0.46 -44.11
CA ALA A 133 11.10 0.50 -45.11
C ALA A 133 10.83 -0.48 -46.26
N LEU A 134 10.38 -1.71 -45.94
CA LEU A 134 10.04 -2.72 -46.93
C LEU A 134 8.83 -2.33 -47.79
N LEU A 135 7.77 -1.80 -47.16
CA LEU A 135 6.54 -1.41 -47.87
C LEU A 135 6.78 -0.27 -48.87
N ASN A 136 7.66 0.67 -48.52
CA ASN A 136 7.98 1.82 -49.37
C ASN A 136 9.23 1.59 -50.25
N GLU A 137 9.81 0.39 -50.22
CA GLU A 137 11.05 0.04 -50.93
C GLU A 137 12.24 0.99 -50.62
N GLN A 138 12.26 1.56 -49.42
CA GLN A 138 13.29 2.50 -48.99
C GLN A 138 14.35 1.82 -48.12
N PRO A 139 15.60 2.32 -48.14
CA PRO A 139 16.65 1.88 -47.22
C PRO A 139 16.28 2.27 -45.79
N ILE A 140 16.51 1.36 -44.83
CA ILE A 140 16.18 1.59 -43.42
C ILE A 140 16.98 2.77 -42.84
N GLU A 141 18.14 3.07 -43.41
CA GLU A 141 19.06 4.14 -43.06
C GLU A 141 18.50 5.54 -43.33
N ALA A 142 17.51 5.67 -44.24
CA ALA A 142 16.90 6.95 -44.57
C ALA A 142 15.83 7.40 -43.56
N LEU A 143 15.46 6.55 -42.60
CA LEU A 143 14.41 6.85 -41.62
C LEU A 143 14.94 7.68 -40.46
N GLN A 144 14.28 8.80 -40.15
CA GLN A 144 14.63 9.69 -39.03
C GLN A 144 14.71 8.92 -37.69
N SER A 145 13.80 7.97 -37.48
CA SER A 145 13.74 7.13 -36.28
C SER A 145 14.88 6.12 -36.18
N PHE A 146 15.49 5.72 -37.31
CA PHE A 146 16.67 4.86 -37.32
C PHE A 146 17.91 5.59 -36.76
N VAL A 147 18.02 6.90 -37.03
CA VAL A 147 19.14 7.72 -36.55
C VAL A 147 19.20 7.77 -35.01
N GLN A 148 18.06 7.68 -34.34
CA GLN A 148 17.94 7.76 -32.87
C GLN A 148 18.35 6.48 -32.13
N LEU A 149 18.48 5.34 -32.83
CA LEU A 149 18.82 4.05 -32.22
C LEU A 149 20.30 3.97 -31.79
N ASN A 150 20.58 3.11 -30.82
CA ASN A 150 21.96 2.82 -30.40
C ASN A 150 22.70 2.04 -31.52
N ILE A 151 24.04 1.97 -31.44
CA ILE A 151 24.88 1.34 -32.48
C ILE A 151 24.57 -0.17 -32.64
N GLN A 152 24.44 -0.90 -31.54
CA GLN A 152 24.12 -2.34 -31.56
C GLN A 152 22.70 -2.61 -32.10
N GLU A 153 21.75 -1.75 -31.77
CA GLU A 153 20.37 -1.81 -32.26
C GLU A 153 20.30 -1.54 -33.76
N LYS A 154 21.08 -0.57 -34.26
CA LYS A 154 21.22 -0.29 -35.70
C LYS A 154 21.74 -1.50 -36.46
N GLU A 155 22.80 -2.13 -35.97
CA GLU A 155 23.35 -3.33 -36.62
C GLU A 155 22.35 -4.48 -36.68
N ARG A 156 21.66 -4.76 -35.57
CA ARG A 156 20.61 -5.80 -35.52
C ARG A 156 19.45 -5.49 -36.46
N ALA A 157 19.00 -4.24 -36.49
CA ALA A 157 17.91 -3.81 -37.36
C ALA A 157 18.27 -3.92 -38.85
N ILE A 158 19.50 -3.54 -39.24
CA ILE A 158 20.01 -3.71 -40.61
C ILE A 158 20.07 -5.20 -40.98
N GLN A 159 20.63 -6.05 -40.11
CA GLN A 159 20.72 -7.49 -40.36
C GLN A 159 19.34 -8.13 -40.52
N SER A 160 18.39 -7.76 -39.66
CA SER A 160 17.01 -8.24 -39.73
C SER A 160 16.33 -7.78 -41.03
N TYR A 161 16.44 -6.49 -41.38
CA TYR A 161 15.93 -5.95 -42.64
C TYR A 161 16.47 -6.70 -43.86
N GLN A 162 17.79 -6.92 -43.91
CA GLN A 162 18.43 -7.65 -45.00
C GLN A 162 17.97 -9.10 -45.09
N SER A 163 17.79 -9.77 -43.94
CA SER A 163 17.28 -11.14 -43.88
C SER A 163 15.85 -11.23 -44.42
N ILE A 164 14.95 -10.37 -43.93
CA ILE A 164 13.54 -10.36 -44.36
C ILE A 164 13.43 -10.00 -45.84
N LYS A 165 14.21 -9.01 -46.31
CA LYS A 165 14.26 -8.65 -47.74
C LYS A 165 14.74 -9.81 -48.61
N LYS A 166 15.74 -10.56 -48.14
CA LYS A 166 16.24 -11.75 -48.85
C LYS A 166 15.18 -12.85 -48.92
N GLU A 167 14.49 -13.12 -47.82
CA GLU A 167 13.39 -14.08 -47.75
C GLU A 167 12.26 -13.69 -48.72
N TYR A 168 11.83 -12.43 -48.69
CA TYR A 168 10.83 -11.89 -49.61
C TYR A 168 11.23 -12.09 -51.09
N ASN A 169 12.48 -11.73 -51.44
CA ASN A 169 12.98 -11.91 -52.80
C ASN A 169 13.05 -13.38 -53.22
N SER A 170 13.36 -14.27 -52.27
CA SER A 170 13.43 -15.71 -52.53
C SER A 170 12.04 -16.28 -52.79
N LEU A 171 11.06 -15.88 -51.99
CA LEU A 171 9.65 -16.26 -52.17
C LEU A 171 9.09 -15.76 -53.50
N ARG A 172 9.42 -14.52 -53.88
CA ARG A 172 9.07 -13.97 -55.21
C ARG A 172 9.61 -14.85 -56.33
N ASN A 173 10.91 -15.16 -56.26
CA ASN A 173 11.55 -16.01 -57.27
C ASN A 173 10.97 -17.43 -57.29
N GLU A 174 10.61 -18.01 -56.15
CA GLU A 174 9.95 -19.32 -56.07
C GLU A 174 8.59 -19.30 -56.78
N ILE A 175 7.74 -18.30 -56.48
CA ILE A 175 6.45 -18.13 -57.15
C ILE A 175 6.61 -17.95 -58.66
N ASP A 176 7.58 -17.16 -59.09
CA ASP A 176 7.85 -16.95 -60.52
C ASP A 176 8.28 -18.25 -61.21
N ASN A 177 9.13 -19.05 -60.56
CA ASN A 177 9.53 -20.36 -61.06
C ASN A 177 8.33 -21.32 -61.16
N GLU A 178 7.46 -21.36 -60.15
CA GLU A 178 6.25 -22.18 -60.20
C GLU A 178 5.31 -21.76 -61.33
N ILE A 179 5.12 -20.46 -61.54
CA ILE A 179 4.30 -19.93 -62.63
C ILE A 179 4.86 -20.38 -63.98
N GLU A 180 6.17 -20.26 -64.19
CA GLU A 180 6.81 -20.69 -65.44
C GLU A 180 6.71 -22.22 -65.64
N LEU A 181 6.96 -23.02 -64.60
CA LEU A 181 6.82 -24.48 -64.66
C LEU A 181 5.38 -24.90 -64.99
N ASN A 182 4.40 -24.25 -64.38
CA ASN A 182 2.98 -24.50 -64.66
C ASN A 182 2.62 -24.09 -66.09
N ARG A 183 3.14 -22.97 -66.59
CA ARG A 183 2.93 -22.52 -67.97
C ARG A 183 3.50 -23.53 -68.98
N VAL A 184 4.72 -24.02 -68.75
CA VAL A 184 5.35 -25.06 -69.59
C VAL A 184 4.55 -26.35 -69.55
N SER A 185 4.13 -26.79 -68.37
CA SER A 185 3.32 -28.00 -68.18
C SER A 185 1.97 -27.90 -68.91
N TYR A 186 1.34 -26.73 -68.86
CA TYR A 186 0.10 -26.46 -69.60
C TYR A 186 0.31 -26.54 -71.11
N GLN A 187 1.40 -25.94 -71.63
CA GLN A 187 1.73 -26.00 -73.06
C GLN A 187 1.99 -27.43 -73.54
N ALA A 188 2.74 -28.22 -72.76
CA ALA A 188 3.02 -29.62 -73.07
C ALA A 188 1.72 -30.44 -73.15
N ARG A 189 0.84 -30.35 -72.13
CA ARG A 189 -0.46 -31.02 -72.13
C ARG A 189 -1.35 -30.60 -73.29
N LYS A 190 -1.32 -29.32 -73.66
CA LYS A 190 -2.06 -28.82 -74.83
C LYS A 190 -1.55 -29.45 -76.13
N SER A 191 -0.24 -29.65 -76.27
CA SER A 191 0.34 -30.37 -77.41
C SER A 191 -0.07 -31.84 -77.40
N GLU A 192 0.02 -32.51 -76.25
CA GLU A 192 -0.41 -33.91 -76.11
C GLU A 192 -1.88 -34.10 -76.49
N LEU A 193 -2.78 -33.20 -76.07
CA LEU A 193 -4.19 -33.24 -76.45
C LEU A 193 -4.38 -33.11 -77.97
N LYS A 194 -3.57 -32.26 -78.62
CA LYS A 194 -3.61 -32.12 -80.09
C LYS A 194 -3.18 -33.41 -80.77
N ASP A 195 -2.12 -34.05 -80.28
CA ASP A 195 -1.59 -35.29 -80.82
C ASP A 195 -2.57 -36.46 -80.62
N ILE A 196 -3.17 -36.55 -79.42
CA ILE A 196 -4.25 -37.51 -79.12
C ILE A 196 -5.44 -37.31 -80.05
N ASN A 197 -5.88 -36.06 -80.26
CA ASN A 197 -6.98 -35.76 -81.17
C ASN A 197 -6.64 -36.18 -82.62
N PHE A 198 -5.40 -35.96 -83.06
CA PHE A 198 -4.95 -36.42 -84.38
C PHE A 198 -4.96 -37.96 -84.48
N LEU A 199 -4.53 -38.67 -83.43
CA LEU A 199 -4.59 -40.13 -83.37
C LEU A 199 -6.03 -40.64 -83.44
N ILE A 200 -6.96 -40.05 -82.68
CA ILE A 200 -8.39 -40.40 -82.70
C ILE A 200 -8.96 -40.22 -84.11
N ILE A 201 -8.66 -39.10 -84.78
CA ILE A 201 -9.10 -38.85 -86.17
C ILE A 201 -8.57 -39.94 -87.12
N ASN A 202 -7.29 -40.29 -87.00
CA ASN A 202 -6.68 -41.33 -87.85
C ASN A 202 -7.26 -42.72 -87.59
N ILE A 203 -7.48 -43.09 -86.32
CA ILE A 203 -8.11 -44.36 -85.95
C ILE A 203 -9.52 -44.42 -86.53
N LYS A 204 -10.31 -43.34 -86.38
CA LYS A 204 -11.66 -43.26 -86.94
C LYS A 204 -11.67 -43.42 -88.46
N LYS A 205 -10.80 -42.70 -89.18
CA LYS A 205 -10.65 -42.85 -90.65
C LYS A 205 -10.33 -44.30 -91.06
N ARG A 206 -9.41 -44.96 -90.33
CA ARG A 206 -9.03 -46.35 -90.61
C ARG A 206 -10.19 -47.32 -90.34
N LEU A 207 -10.93 -47.10 -89.26
CA LEU A 207 -12.11 -47.89 -88.91
C LEU A 207 -13.21 -47.74 -89.96
N ASP A 208 -13.51 -46.51 -90.38
CA ASP A 208 -14.52 -46.23 -91.41
C ASP A 208 -14.14 -46.89 -92.76
N ALA A 209 -12.85 -46.83 -93.15
CA ALA A 209 -12.34 -47.50 -94.34
C ALA A 209 -12.49 -49.03 -94.26
N TYR A 210 -12.26 -49.63 -93.09
CA TYR A 210 -12.46 -51.07 -92.87
C TYR A 210 -13.93 -51.46 -93.01
N HIS A 211 -14.85 -50.68 -92.43
CA HIS A 211 -16.30 -50.92 -92.58
C HIS A 211 -16.77 -50.79 -94.04
N ALA A 212 -16.27 -49.79 -94.77
CA ALA A 212 -16.61 -49.60 -96.18
C ALA A 212 -16.12 -50.75 -97.09
N LEU A 213 -14.99 -51.39 -96.75
CA LEU A 213 -14.49 -52.57 -97.47
C LEU A 213 -15.35 -53.80 -97.21
N ASN A 214 -15.74 -54.05 -95.95
CA ASN A 214 -16.57 -55.20 -95.58
C ASN A 214 -18.02 -55.10 -96.10
N GLN A 215 -18.53 -53.90 -96.42
CA GLN A 215 -19.88 -53.74 -97.01
C GLN A 215 -19.94 -53.95 -98.52
N LYS A 216 -18.80 -54.08 -99.21
CA LYS A 216 -18.70 -54.28 -100.67
C LYS A 216 -18.46 -55.73 -101.09
N GLN A 217 -18.42 -56.67 -100.13
CA GLN A 217 -18.41 -58.11 -100.35
C GLN A 217 -19.79 -58.69 -100.06
#